data_AF-A0A2E6HX03-F1
#
_entry.id   AF-A0A2E6HX03-F1
#
_cell.length_a   1.000
_cell.length_b   1.000
_cell.length_c   1.000
_cell.angle_alpha   90.00
_cell.angle_beta   90.00
_cell.angle_gamma   90.00
#
_symmetry.space_group_name_H-M   'P 1'
#
loop_
_entity.id
_entity.type
_entity.pdbx_description
1 polymer ?
#
loop_
_entity_poly.entity_id
_entity_poly.type
_entity_poly.pdbx_seq_one_letter_code
_entity_poly.pdbx_strand_id
1 'polypeptide(L)'
;MFFLTETDERPALFVGTSSDRIGSPPGNQSYFATASKYIPALRASIYGSVNYSEWDEAINFPAGISLKIGNGLSIRPMYDGDRGHLMFNYFAHRVGVSLMLVWFDTVAISLSAGI
;
A
#
# COMPACT_ATOMS: atom_id res chain seq x y z
N MET A 1 -9.08 8.86 6.54
CA MET A 1 -9.48 10.27 6.37
C MET A 1 -8.32 11.06 5.77
N PHE A 2 -8.55 11.80 4.69
CA PHE A 2 -7.54 12.68 4.09
C PHE A 2 -7.47 14.01 4.85
N PHE A 3 -6.25 14.45 5.17
CA PHE A 3 -5.98 15.79 5.68
C PHE A 3 -5.50 16.71 4.57
N LEU A 4 -4.68 16.19 3.66
CA LEU A 4 -4.15 16.93 2.53
C LEU A 4 -4.32 16.11 1.26
N THR A 5 -4.94 16.72 0.25
CA THR A 5 -4.91 16.21 -1.11
C THR A 5 -3.57 16.58 -1.75
N GLU A 6 -3.03 15.64 -2.53
CA GLU A 6 -1.84 15.84 -3.35
C GLU A 6 -2.01 17.05 -4.29
N THR A 7 -0.94 17.82 -4.47
CA THR A 7 -0.80 18.84 -5.53
C THR A 7 0.51 18.62 -6.25
N ASP A 8 0.90 19.48 -7.19
CA ASP A 8 2.21 19.38 -7.85
C ASP A 8 3.38 19.57 -6.87
N GLU A 9 3.21 20.37 -5.82
CA GLU A 9 4.29 20.74 -4.89
C GLU A 9 4.27 19.95 -3.58
N ARG A 10 3.14 19.33 -3.21
CA ARG A 10 3.00 18.63 -1.91
C ARG A 10 2.47 17.21 -2.04
N PRO A 11 2.91 16.26 -1.18
CA PRO A 11 2.31 14.93 -1.13
C PRO A 11 0.88 14.99 -0.55
N ALA A 12 0.08 13.98 -0.85
CA ALA A 12 -1.12 13.71 -0.06
C ALA A 12 -0.72 13.27 1.35
N LEU A 13 -1.59 13.56 2.33
CA LEU A 13 -1.47 13.08 3.71
C LEU A 13 -2.83 12.60 4.21
N PHE A 14 -2.87 11.39 4.75
CA PHE A 14 -4.08 10.81 5.32
C PHE A 14 -3.76 9.94 6.52
N VAL A 15 -4.72 9.80 7.44
CA VAL A 15 -4.65 8.79 8.51
C VAL A 15 -5.76 7.76 8.35
N GLY A 16 -5.58 6.61 8.97
CA GLY A 16 -6.58 5.57 8.99
C GLY A 16 -6.28 4.49 10.04
N THR A 17 -7.18 3.52 10.06
CA THR A 17 -7.00 2.27 10.80
C THR A 17 -7.40 1.11 9.89
N SER A 18 -6.76 -0.04 10.08
CA SER A 18 -7.10 -1.30 9.44
C SER A 18 -6.79 -2.45 10.38
N SER A 19 -7.14 -3.68 9.99
CA SER A 19 -6.49 -4.86 10.57
C SER A 19 -4.98 -4.73 10.40
N ASP A 20 -4.19 -5.11 11.40
CA ASP A 20 -2.77 -4.75 11.53
C ASP A 20 -1.94 -4.95 10.24
N ARG A 21 -1.52 -6.19 9.97
CA ARG A 21 -0.82 -6.57 8.73
C ARG A 21 -1.16 -8.00 8.36
N ILE A 22 -0.83 -8.41 7.13
CA ILE A 22 -1.02 -9.80 6.71
C ILE A 22 -0.33 -10.70 7.72
N GLY A 23 -1.03 -11.73 8.21
CA GLY A 23 -0.51 -12.67 9.21
C GLY A 23 -0.67 -12.26 10.67
N SER A 24 -1.14 -11.04 10.99
CA SER A 24 -1.43 -10.66 12.37
C SER A 24 -2.59 -11.48 12.95
N PRO A 25 -2.59 -11.79 14.26
CA PRO A 25 -3.73 -12.45 14.89
C PRO A 25 -5.02 -11.62 14.74
N PRO A 26 -6.19 -12.27 14.59
CA PRO A 26 -7.47 -11.55 14.49
C PRO A 26 -7.71 -10.61 15.67
N GLY A 27 -8.26 -9.43 15.39
CA GLY A 27 -8.57 -8.43 16.40
C GLY A 27 -7.50 -7.37 16.63
N ASN A 28 -6.25 -7.59 16.16
CA ASN A 28 -5.21 -6.56 16.20
C ASN A 28 -5.45 -5.51 15.11
N GLN A 29 -5.38 -4.25 15.50
CA GLN A 29 -5.53 -3.10 14.63
C GLN A 29 -4.19 -2.38 14.40
N SER A 30 -4.11 -1.73 13.25
CA SER A 30 -3.08 -0.74 12.94
C SER A 30 -3.69 0.66 12.90
N TYR A 31 -2.90 1.65 13.30
CA TYR A 31 -3.24 3.07 13.23
C TYR A 31 -2.11 3.81 12.53
N PHE A 32 -2.40 4.42 11.38
CA PHE A 32 -1.36 4.90 10.50
C PHE A 32 -1.59 6.32 10.02
N ALA A 33 -0.50 7.01 9.73
CA ALA A 33 -0.45 8.27 9.00
C ALA A 33 0.47 8.10 7.80
N THR A 34 -0.07 8.29 6.60
CA THR A 34 0.61 7.99 5.33
C THR A 34 0.73 9.24 4.49
N ALA A 35 1.96 9.49 4.01
CA ALA A 35 2.24 10.45 2.96
C ALA A 35 2.46 9.73 1.63
N SER A 36 1.89 10.26 0.54
CA SER A 36 2.06 9.66 -0.80
C SER A 36 2.20 10.72 -1.89
N LYS A 37 2.99 10.41 -2.92
CA LYS A 37 3.26 11.30 -4.05
C LYS A 37 3.42 10.52 -5.35
N TYR A 38 2.79 11.00 -6.42
CA TYR A 38 3.06 10.59 -7.79
C TYR A 38 4.18 11.44 -8.39
N ILE A 39 5.15 10.76 -9.02
CA ILE A 39 6.30 11.35 -9.69
C ILE A 39 6.15 11.08 -11.20
N PRO A 40 5.69 12.08 -11.98
CA PRO A 40 5.40 11.88 -13.41
C PRO A 40 6.60 11.38 -14.21
N ALA A 41 7.80 11.89 -13.93
CA ALA A 41 9.04 11.52 -14.61
C ALA A 41 9.37 10.01 -14.48
N LEU A 42 8.93 9.39 -13.38
CA LEU A 42 9.17 7.96 -13.11
C LEU A 42 7.93 7.10 -13.39
N ARG A 43 6.79 7.72 -13.71
CA ARG A 43 5.47 7.06 -13.76
C ARG A 43 5.21 6.21 -12.50
N ALA A 44 5.63 6.74 -11.36
CA ALA A 44 5.69 6.02 -10.09
C ALA A 44 4.93 6.77 -9.00
N SER A 45 4.19 6.05 -8.17
CA SER A 45 3.69 6.57 -6.89
C SER A 45 4.54 6.02 -5.76
N ILE A 46 5.06 6.88 -4.89
CA ILE A 46 5.78 6.49 -3.67
C ILE A 46 4.91 6.80 -2.45
N TYR A 47 5.05 6.00 -1.41
CA TYR A 47 4.46 6.31 -0.12
C TYR A 47 5.36 5.87 1.03
N GLY A 48 5.18 6.54 2.17
CA GLY A 48 5.74 6.16 3.45
C GLY A 48 4.72 6.43 4.54
N SER A 49 4.76 5.62 5.60
CA SER A 49 3.80 5.67 6.69
C SER A 49 4.49 5.58 8.04
N VAL A 50 3.92 6.25 9.04
CA VAL A 50 4.17 5.96 10.45
C VAL A 50 2.96 5.18 10.93
N ASN A 51 3.20 3.99 11.49
CA ASN A 51 2.14 3.08 11.87
C ASN A 51 2.36 2.56 13.29
N TYR A 52 1.34 2.67 14.15
CA TYR A 52 1.30 1.95 15.41
C TYR A 52 0.60 0.61 15.20
N SER A 53 1.31 -0.48 15.49
CA SER A 53 0.85 -1.86 15.42
C SER A 53 0.44 -2.33 16.81
N GLU A 54 -0.81 -2.75 16.99
CA GLU A 54 -1.24 -3.41 18.22
C GLU A 54 -0.60 -4.78 18.38
N TRP A 55 -0.30 -5.47 17.28
CA TRP A 55 0.35 -6.79 17.35
C TRP A 55 1.78 -6.71 17.91
N ASP A 56 2.56 -5.70 17.50
CA ASP A 56 3.92 -5.50 18.00
C ASP A 56 3.99 -4.61 19.24
N GLU A 57 2.87 -3.97 19.61
CA GLU A 57 2.80 -2.90 20.62
C GLU A 57 3.84 -1.79 20.35
N ALA A 58 4.08 -1.50 19.06
CA ALA A 58 5.19 -0.65 18.63
C ALA A 58 4.88 0.17 17.37
N ILE A 59 5.70 1.21 17.15
CA ILE A 59 5.68 2.00 15.91
C ILE A 59 6.59 1.34 14.87
N ASN A 60 6.09 1.14 13.66
CA ASN A 60 6.85 0.72 12.50
C ASN A 60 6.65 1.69 11.31
N PHE A 61 7.44 1.49 10.25
CA PHE A 61 7.52 2.43 9.12
C PHE A 61 7.28 1.74 7.77
N PRO A 62 6.02 1.45 7.43
CA PRO A 62 5.68 0.88 6.12
C PRO A 62 6.02 1.85 4.99
N ALA A 63 6.49 1.32 3.86
CA ALA A 63 6.82 2.11 2.69
C ALA A 63 6.67 1.29 1.41
N GLY A 64 6.52 1.96 0.27
CA GLY A 64 6.44 1.25 -1.00
C GLY A 64 6.41 2.17 -2.21
N ILE A 65 6.56 1.54 -3.37
CA ILE A 65 6.60 2.20 -4.67
C ILE A 65 5.67 1.43 -5.60
N SER A 66 4.80 2.14 -6.33
CA SER A 66 3.97 1.57 -7.39
C SER A 66 4.41 2.12 -8.73
N LEU A 67 4.97 1.27 -9.58
CA LEU A 67 5.42 1.59 -10.93
C LEU A 67 4.30 1.27 -11.93
N LYS A 68 3.84 2.26 -12.71
CA LYS A 68 2.84 2.03 -13.76
C LYS A 68 3.52 1.57 -15.06
N ILE A 69 3.02 0.47 -15.63
CA ILE A 69 3.51 -0.10 -16.88
C ILE A 69 2.37 -0.11 -17.89
N GLY A 70 2.52 0.63 -18.99
CA GLY A 70 1.47 0.69 -20.02
C GLY A 70 0.11 1.16 -19.46
N ASN A 71 -0.96 0.50 -19.91
CA ASN A 71 -2.33 0.78 -19.51
C ASN A 71 -2.85 -0.31 -18.57
N GLY A 72 -3.17 0.06 -17.33
CA GLY A 72 -3.81 -0.82 -16.35
C GLY A 72 -2.86 -1.69 -15.54
N LEU A 73 -1.60 -1.89 -15.94
CA LEU A 73 -0.63 -2.70 -15.19
C LEU A 73 0.20 -1.86 -14.21
N SER A 74 0.47 -2.43 -13.03
CA SER A 74 1.49 -1.90 -12.12
C SER A 74 2.24 -2.98 -11.36
N ILE A 75 3.48 -2.68 -11.01
CA ILE A 75 4.29 -3.49 -10.09
C ILE A 75 4.51 -2.68 -8.82
N ARG A 76 4.33 -3.31 -7.67
CA ARG A 76 4.39 -2.65 -6.37
C ARG A 76 5.21 -3.45 -5.36
N PRO A 77 6.53 -3.22 -5.25
CA PRO A 77 7.29 -3.62 -4.08
C PRO A 77 6.89 -2.79 -2.86
N MET A 78 6.74 -3.45 -1.72
CA MET A 78 6.31 -2.84 -0.46
C MET A 78 7.05 -3.46 0.71
N TYR A 79 7.20 -2.69 1.77
CA TYR A 79 7.59 -3.12 3.09
C TYR A 79 6.46 -2.74 4.05
N ASP A 80 5.95 -3.70 4.82
CA ASP A 80 4.80 -3.50 5.71
C ASP A 80 5.17 -3.04 7.13
N GLY A 81 6.45 -2.77 7.39
CA GLY A 81 6.98 -2.48 8.72
C GLY A 81 7.77 -3.63 9.33
N ASP A 82 7.59 -4.86 8.84
CA ASP A 82 8.26 -6.09 9.28
C ASP A 82 8.87 -6.86 8.09
N ARG A 83 8.07 -7.09 7.04
CA ARG A 83 8.43 -7.92 5.89
C ARG A 83 8.05 -7.29 4.56
N GLY A 84 8.74 -7.76 3.52
CA GLY A 84 8.55 -7.29 2.15
C GLY A 84 7.44 -8.04 1.42
N HIS A 85 6.82 -7.37 0.46
CA HIS A 85 5.80 -7.92 -0.43
C HIS A 85 6.04 -7.42 -1.85
N LEU A 86 5.66 -8.24 -2.83
CA LEU A 86 5.65 -7.82 -4.24
C LEU A 86 4.27 -8.06 -4.83
N MET A 87 3.71 -7.02 -5.44
CA MET A 87 2.39 -7.11 -6.06
C MET A 87 2.45 -6.78 -7.55
N PHE A 88 1.77 -7.58 -8.35
CA PHE A 88 1.50 -7.34 -9.77
C PHE A 88 0.01 -7.09 -9.91
N ASN A 89 -0.36 -5.90 -10.37
CA ASN A 89 -1.76 -5.48 -10.44
C ASN A 89 -2.13 -5.26 -11.90
N TYR A 90 -3.34 -5.66 -12.25
CA TYR A 90 -3.99 -5.33 -13.51
C TYR A 90 -5.38 -4.76 -13.23
N PHE A 91 -5.64 -3.55 -13.73
CA PHE A 91 -6.94 -2.89 -13.65
C PHE A 91 -7.51 -2.65 -15.03
N ALA A 92 -8.74 -3.12 -15.24
CA ALA A 92 -9.54 -2.87 -16.43
C ALA A 92 -10.86 -2.22 -16.02
N HIS A 93 -11.02 -0.93 -16.34
CA HIS A 93 -12.18 -0.12 -15.97
C HIS A 93 -12.48 -0.15 -14.46
N ARG A 94 -13.49 -0.93 -14.05
CA ARG A 94 -13.98 -1.03 -12.68
C ARG A 94 -13.50 -2.28 -11.95
N VAL A 95 -12.73 -3.16 -12.60
CA VAL A 95 -12.28 -4.42 -12.02
C VAL A 95 -10.76 -4.47 -11.98
N GLY A 96 -10.22 -4.95 -10.87
CA GLY A 96 -8.80 -5.16 -10.68
C GLY A 96 -8.48 -6.55 -10.16
N VAL A 97 -7.38 -7.12 -10.64
CA VAL A 97 -6.79 -8.37 -10.16
C VAL A 97 -5.37 -8.08 -9.71
N SER A 98 -4.99 -8.57 -8.54
CA SER A 98 -3.64 -8.49 -8.01
C SER A 98 -3.10 -9.87 -7.72
N LEU A 99 -1.93 -10.19 -8.26
CA LEU A 99 -1.10 -11.29 -7.80
C LEU A 99 -0.12 -10.73 -6.76
N MET A 100 -0.04 -11.40 -5.61
CA MET A 100 0.75 -10.96 -4.47
C MET A 100 1.72 -12.07 -4.10
N LEU A 101 2.99 -11.72 -3.98
CA LEU A 101 4.00 -12.55 -3.35
C LEU A 101 4.27 -11.95 -1.97
N VAL A 102 3.50 -12.43 -1.00
CA VAL A 102 3.51 -12.03 0.40
C VAL A 102 4.74 -12.63 1.06
N TRP A 103 5.52 -11.80 1.77
CA TRP A 103 6.74 -12.20 2.46
C TRP A 103 7.78 -12.93 1.61
N PHE A 104 7.66 -12.86 0.28
CA PHE A 104 8.45 -13.62 -0.68
C PHE A 104 8.33 -15.16 -0.61
N ASP A 105 7.36 -15.69 0.15
CA ASP A 105 7.14 -17.14 0.31
C ASP A 105 5.69 -17.59 0.01
N THR A 106 4.73 -16.66 0.01
CA THR A 106 3.31 -16.98 -0.09
C THR A 106 2.68 -16.28 -1.28
N VAL A 107 2.11 -17.05 -2.21
CA VAL A 107 1.38 -16.51 -3.36
C VAL A 107 -0.10 -16.34 -3.02
N ALA A 108 -0.64 -15.15 -3.25
CA ALA A 108 -2.03 -14.82 -3.03
C ALA A 108 -2.63 -14.03 -4.20
N ILE A 109 -3.95 -14.10 -4.36
CA ILE A 109 -4.70 -13.37 -5.38
C ILE A 109 -5.71 -12.49 -4.66
N SER A 110 -5.82 -11.23 -5.10
CA SER A 110 -6.84 -10.29 -4.66
C SER A 110 -7.68 -9.83 -5.84
N LEU A 111 -8.98 -9.69 -5.62
CA LEU A 111 -9.95 -9.16 -6.57
C LEU A 111 -10.51 -7.86 -6.00
N SER A 112 -10.65 -6.85 -6.85
CA SER A 112 -11.21 -5.57 -6.49
C SER A 112 -12.23 -5.13 -7.53
N ALA A 113 -13.31 -4.49 -7.07
CA ALA A 113 -14.31 -3.90 -7.92
C ALA A 113 -14.66 -2.50 -7.38
N GLY A 114 -14.61 -1.49 -8.25
CA GLY A 114 -15.04 -0.13 -7.94
C GLY A 114 -16.55 0.02 -8.12
N ILE A 115 -17.22 0.53 -7.09
CA ILE A 115 -18.64 0.94 -7.13
C ILE A 115 -18.74 2.29 -7.85
#